data_AF-A0AAU6T1C7-F1
#
_entry.id   AF-A0AAU6T1C7-F1
#
_cell.length_a   1.000
_cell.length_b   1.000
_cell.length_c   1.000
_cell.angle_alpha   90.00
_cell.angle_beta   90.00
_cell.angle_gamma   90.00
#
_symmetry.space_group_name_H-M   'P 1'
#
loop_
_entity.id
_entity.type
_entity.pdbx_description
1 polymer ?
#
loop_
_entity_poly.entity_id
_entity_poly.type
_entity_poly.pdbx_seq_one_letter_code
_entity_poly.pdbx_strand_id
1 'polypeptide(L)'
;MIAGISRMMYLTGRIYNKSEHRMTLEGILFRMRTGIPWRDLPEEFRDWNTVFRRFNLWSKKGVMRDLIKSRNAQHVIPRKGNSKQGNDDIDWCLYRYRHLVENAFLKVKKYRAVATRYEKLARNYESMVALAFSLMWLPMWVD
;
A
#
# COMPACT_ATOMS: atom_id res chain seq x y z
N MET A 1 -11.69 -9.95 6.54
CA MET A 1 -11.12 -8.62 6.82
C MET A 1 -12.03 -7.77 7.70
N ILE A 2 -13.33 -7.71 7.38
CA ILE A 2 -14.37 -6.98 8.12
C ILE A 2 -14.38 -7.31 9.63
N ALA A 3 -14.34 -8.60 10.01
CA ALA A 3 -14.29 -9.00 11.42
C ALA A 3 -13.09 -8.43 12.19
N GLY A 4 -11.95 -8.22 11.53
CA GLY A 4 -10.76 -7.61 12.15
C GLY A 4 -10.96 -6.12 12.40
N ILE A 5 -11.59 -5.42 11.46
CA ILE A 5 -11.94 -4.00 11.63
C ILE A 5 -13.04 -3.82 12.66
N SER A 6 -14.09 -4.64 12.63
CA SER A 6 -15.13 -4.63 13.66
C SER A 6 -14.54 -4.87 15.05
N ARG A 7 -13.69 -5.88 15.23
CA ARG A 7 -12.98 -6.11 16.50
C ARG A 7 -12.13 -4.91 16.91
N MET A 8 -11.37 -4.31 15.98
CA MET A 8 -10.59 -3.10 16.23
C MET A 8 -11.47 -1.90 16.63
N MET A 9 -12.65 -1.75 16.02
CA MET A 9 -13.63 -0.72 16.35
C MET A 9 -14.13 -0.87 17.79
N TYR A 10 -14.51 -2.10 18.18
CA TYR A 10 -14.98 -2.39 19.54
C TYR A 10 -13.88 -2.18 20.59
N LEU A 11 -12.64 -2.56 20.30
CA LEU A 11 -11.55 -2.54 21.29
C LEU A 11 -10.89 -1.17 21.47
N THR A 12 -10.82 -0.34 20.42
CA THR A 12 -10.05 0.92 20.49
C THR A 12 -10.89 2.17 20.69
N GLY A 13 -12.21 2.13 20.41
CA GLY A 13 -13.07 3.33 20.43
C GLY A 13 -12.66 4.43 19.44
N ARG A 14 -11.61 4.21 18.62
CA ARG A 14 -11.03 5.20 17.71
C ARG A 14 -11.93 5.50 16.50
N ILE A 15 -12.90 4.63 16.25
CA ILE A 15 -13.81 4.63 15.09
C ILE A 15 -15.22 4.32 15.59
N TYR A 16 -16.18 5.17 15.27
CA TYR A 16 -17.59 4.96 15.58
C TYR A 16 -18.17 3.85 14.68
N ASN A 17 -19.05 2.98 15.19
CA ASN A 17 -19.59 1.86 14.43
C ASN A 17 -20.76 2.32 13.52
N LYS A 18 -20.49 2.53 12.23
CA LYS A 18 -21.52 2.71 11.18
C LYS A 18 -21.48 1.56 10.19
N SER A 19 -22.66 1.11 9.74
CA SER A 19 -22.83 0.14 8.65
C SER A 19 -22.04 0.52 7.39
N GLU A 20 -21.89 1.82 7.14
CA GLU A 20 -21.21 2.42 5.97
C GLU A 20 -19.68 2.25 5.96
N HIS A 21 -19.06 1.81 7.07
CA HIS A 21 -17.60 1.63 7.12
C HIS A 21 -17.10 0.48 6.28
N ARG A 22 -17.93 -0.53 6.04
CA ARG A 22 -17.62 -1.62 5.11
C ARG A 22 -17.36 -1.06 3.72
N MET A 23 -18.31 -0.31 3.16
CA MET A 23 -18.19 0.29 1.82
C MET A 23 -16.97 1.22 1.71
N THR A 24 -16.70 1.99 2.76
CA THR A 24 -15.51 2.85 2.79
C THR A 24 -14.21 2.05 2.76
N LEU A 25 -14.12 0.96 3.53
CA LEU A 25 -12.97 0.07 3.50
C LEU A 25 -12.81 -0.60 2.15
N GLU A 26 -13.90 -1.16 1.59
CA GLU A 26 -13.87 -1.82 0.29
C GLU A 26 -13.40 -0.84 -0.79
N GLY A 27 -13.85 0.42 -0.76
CA GLY A 27 -13.33 1.47 -1.66
C GLY A 27 -11.83 1.75 -1.48
N ILE A 28 -11.33 1.77 -0.24
CA ILE A 28 -9.88 1.91 0.03
C ILE A 28 -9.11 0.71 -0.53
N LEU A 29 -9.58 -0.51 -0.27
CA LEU A 29 -8.93 -1.74 -0.71
C LEU A 29 -8.97 -1.86 -2.24
N PHE A 30 -10.08 -1.48 -2.86
CA PHE A 30 -10.22 -1.44 -4.31
C PHE A 30 -9.18 -0.49 -4.91
N ARG A 31 -9.12 0.76 -4.42
CA ARG A 31 -8.11 1.73 -4.86
C ARG A 31 -6.69 1.20 -4.65
N MET A 32 -6.41 0.54 -3.53
CA MET A 32 -5.08 -0.02 -3.27
C MET A 32 -4.73 -1.16 -4.23
N ARG A 33 -5.72 -1.99 -4.61
CA ARG A 33 -5.53 -3.11 -5.52
C ARG A 33 -5.36 -2.68 -6.97
N THR A 34 -6.13 -1.67 -7.40
CA THR A 34 -6.17 -1.25 -8.82
C THR A 34 -5.25 -0.07 -9.12
N GLY A 35 -4.88 0.72 -8.11
CA GLY A 35 -4.03 1.90 -8.27
C GLY A 35 -4.73 3.09 -8.92
N ILE A 36 -6.05 3.04 -9.10
CA ILE A 36 -6.80 4.14 -9.72
C ILE A 36 -6.67 5.45 -8.93
N PRO A 37 -6.77 6.61 -9.59
CA PRO A 37 -6.93 7.88 -8.89
C PRO A 37 -8.14 7.83 -7.95
N TRP A 38 -8.06 8.52 -6.81
CA TRP A 38 -9.18 8.56 -5.86
C TRP A 38 -10.47 9.07 -6.51
N ARG A 39 -10.36 10.07 -7.39
CA ARG A 39 -11.49 10.70 -8.09
C ARG A 39 -12.25 9.75 -9.01
N ASP A 40 -11.61 8.66 -9.44
CA ASP A 40 -12.17 7.70 -10.39
C ASP A 40 -12.72 6.47 -9.66
N LEU A 41 -12.87 6.54 -8.33
CA LEU A 41 -13.42 5.45 -7.54
C LEU A 41 -14.87 5.16 -7.96
N PRO A 42 -15.24 3.89 -8.23
CA PRO A 42 -16.61 3.54 -8.57
C PRO A 42 -17.64 4.02 -7.55
N GLU A 43 -18.77 4.55 -8.04
CA GLU A 43 -19.85 5.11 -7.22
C GLU A 43 -20.50 4.07 -6.31
N GLU A 44 -20.41 2.78 -6.67
CA GLU A 44 -20.89 1.66 -5.87
C GLU A 44 -20.29 1.65 -4.46
N PHE A 45 -19.09 2.20 -4.24
CA PHE A 45 -18.47 2.29 -2.92
C PHE A 45 -19.11 3.42 -2.09
N ARG A 46 -18.56 4.63 -2.22
CA ARG A 46 -19.08 5.91 -1.71
C ARG A 46 -18.41 7.02 -2.52
N ASP A 47 -18.92 8.24 -2.34
CA ASP A 47 -18.21 9.45 -2.77
C ASP A 47 -16.71 9.38 -2.41
N TRP A 48 -15.87 9.55 -3.42
CA TRP A 48 -14.43 9.38 -3.32
C TRP A 48 -13.81 10.27 -2.24
N ASN A 49 -14.34 11.49 -2.06
CA ASN A 49 -13.80 12.44 -1.10
C ASN A 49 -14.04 11.94 0.32
N THR A 50 -15.20 11.34 0.55
CA THR A 50 -15.50 10.71 1.84
C THR A 50 -14.60 9.50 2.11
N VAL A 51 -14.37 8.65 1.10
CA VAL A 51 -13.47 7.49 1.23
C VAL A 51 -12.04 7.94 1.54
N PHE A 52 -11.53 8.91 0.78
CA PHE A 52 -10.20 9.48 0.98
C PHE A 52 -10.03 10.16 2.34
N ARG A 53 -10.99 10.99 2.76
CA ARG A 53 -10.97 11.64 4.09
C ARG A 53 -10.94 10.60 5.20
N ARG A 54 -11.72 9.52 5.06
CA ARG A 54 -11.73 8.43 6.05
C ARG A 54 -10.40 7.69 6.09
N PHE A 55 -9.84 7.37 4.93
CA PHE A 55 -8.50 6.76 4.81
C PHE A 55 -7.44 7.61 5.52
N ASN A 56 -7.38 8.91 5.23
CA ASN A 56 -6.43 9.83 5.87
C ASN A 56 -6.62 9.90 7.39
N LEU A 57 -7.87 9.97 7.86
CA LEU A 57 -8.18 9.97 9.28
C LEU A 57 -7.72 8.68 9.96
N TRP A 58 -8.01 7.52 9.37
CA TRP A 58 -7.65 6.21 9.90
C TRP A 58 -6.14 5.98 9.91
N SER A 59 -5.45 6.41 8.85
CA SER A 59 -3.99 6.42 8.79
C SER A 59 -3.39 7.28 9.91
N LYS A 60 -3.91 8.51 10.10
CA LYS A 60 -3.47 9.41 11.18
C LYS A 60 -3.72 8.84 12.58
N LYS A 61 -4.83 8.12 12.77
CA LYS A 61 -5.18 7.47 14.05
C LYS A 61 -4.46 6.13 14.28
N GLY A 62 -3.63 5.66 13.33
CA GLY A 62 -2.91 4.38 13.45
C GLY A 62 -3.78 3.14 13.23
N VAL A 63 -5.04 3.29 12.81
CA VAL A 63 -5.99 2.18 12.63
C VAL A 63 -5.44 1.11 11.69
N MET A 64 -4.80 1.53 10.59
CA MET A 64 -4.22 0.59 9.62
C MET A 64 -3.09 -0.25 10.26
N ARG A 65 -2.29 0.35 11.14
CA ARG A 65 -1.21 -0.35 11.86
C ARG A 65 -1.78 -1.39 12.81
N ASP A 66 -2.82 -1.00 13.55
CA ASP A 66 -3.48 -1.91 14.47
C ASP A 66 -4.16 -3.07 13.72
N LEU A 67 -4.74 -2.81 12.55
CA LEU A 67 -5.30 -3.86 11.68
C LEU A 67 -4.22 -4.84 11.22
N ILE A 68 -3.05 -4.35 10.80
CA ILE A 68 -1.91 -5.19 10.40
C ILE A 68 -1.43 -6.04 11.61
N LYS A 69 -1.29 -5.43 12.79
CA LYS A 69 -0.97 -6.14 14.03
C LYS A 69 -2.00 -7.22 14.37
N SER A 70 -3.30 -6.94 14.17
CA SER A 70 -4.38 -7.92 14.40
C SER A 70 -4.31 -9.14 13.47
N ARG A 71 -3.60 -9.01 12.35
CA ARG A 71 -3.34 -10.08 11.38
C ARG A 71 -2.00 -10.76 11.61
N ASN A 72 -1.39 -10.53 12.78
CA ASN A 72 -0.08 -11.06 13.14
C ASN A 72 1.03 -10.68 12.15
N ALA A 73 0.87 -9.53 11.47
CA ALA A 73 1.86 -8.99 10.56
C ALA A 73 2.61 -7.82 11.22
N GLN A 74 3.89 -7.71 10.91
CA GLN A 74 4.73 -6.61 11.38
C GLN A 74 4.71 -5.46 10.38
N HIS A 75 4.66 -4.24 10.91
CA HIS A 75 4.62 -3.03 10.11
C HIS A 75 5.90 -2.22 10.33
N VAL A 76 6.71 -2.07 9.30
CA VAL A 76 8.02 -1.39 9.40
C VAL A 76 7.96 -0.09 8.61
N ILE A 77 7.09 0.82 9.06
CA ILE A 77 6.90 2.13 8.44
C ILE A 77 7.03 3.18 9.55
N PRO A 78 8.03 4.06 9.55
CA PRO A 78 8.17 5.13 10.53
C PRO A 78 6.92 5.99 10.66
N ARG A 79 6.63 6.40 11.90
CA ARG A 79 5.65 7.45 12.16
C ARG A 79 6.27 8.80 11.79
N LYS A 80 5.43 9.78 11.45
CA LYS A 80 5.88 11.15 11.16
C LYS A 80 6.57 11.73 12.40
N GLY A 81 7.56 12.61 12.21
CA GLY A 81 8.29 13.24 13.31
C GLY A 81 7.43 14.05 14.28
N ASN A 82 6.25 14.52 13.84
CA ASN A 82 5.28 15.22 14.69
C ASN A 82 4.25 14.29 15.38
N SER A 83 4.45 12.97 15.33
CA SER A 83 3.66 11.99 16.06
C SER A 83 3.96 12.08 17.55
N LYS A 84 2.92 11.99 18.40
CA LYS A 84 3.09 11.88 19.87
C LYS A 84 3.79 10.58 20.29
N GLN A 85 3.70 9.55 19.47
CA GLN A 85 4.31 8.25 19.72
C GLN A 85 5.61 8.14 18.91
N GLY A 86 6.72 7.83 19.60
CA GLY A 86 8.08 7.65 19.05
C GLY A 86 8.19 6.45 18.11
N ASN A 87 9.38 6.07 17.66
CA ASN A 87 9.60 4.98 16.66
C ASN A 87 10.45 3.82 17.20
N ASP A 88 10.43 3.60 18.52
CA ASP A 88 11.30 2.63 19.19
C ASP A 88 10.90 1.17 18.91
N ASP A 89 9.64 0.93 18.50
CA ASP A 89 9.10 -0.38 18.09
C ASP A 89 9.45 -0.79 16.65
N ILE A 90 10.21 0.03 15.93
CA ILE A 90 10.49 -0.19 14.50
C ILE A 90 11.85 -0.83 14.32
N ASP A 91 11.87 -1.93 13.56
CA ASP A 91 13.10 -2.53 13.08
C ASP A 91 13.74 -1.63 12.01
N TRP A 92 14.69 -0.80 12.43
CA TRP A 92 15.44 0.10 11.57
C TRP A 92 16.35 -0.64 10.59
N CYS A 93 16.85 -1.84 10.95
CA CYS A 93 17.64 -2.66 10.06
C CYS A 93 16.79 -3.14 8.89
N LEU A 94 15.56 -3.60 9.16
CA LEU A 94 14.62 -3.97 8.11
C LEU A 94 14.14 -2.77 7.28
N TYR A 95 13.86 -1.63 7.93
CA TYR A 95 13.50 -0.39 7.22
C TYR A 95 14.60 0.08 6.27
N ARG A 96 15.88 -0.11 6.66
CA ARG A 96 17.04 0.22 5.82
C ARG A 96 16.94 -0.48 4.48
N TYR A 97 16.51 -1.74 4.40
CA TYR A 97 16.44 -2.48 3.14
C TYR A 97 15.36 -2.00 2.16
N ARG A 98 14.44 -1.09 2.54
CA ARG A 98 13.47 -0.47 1.62
C ARG A 98 14.13 0.09 0.37
N HIS A 99 15.29 0.74 0.52
CA HIS A 99 15.98 1.37 -0.60
C HIS A 99 16.38 0.38 -1.70
N LEU A 100 16.60 -0.90 -1.37
CA LEU A 100 16.93 -1.92 -2.37
C LEU A 100 15.78 -2.17 -3.33
N VAL A 101 14.55 -2.25 -2.79
CA VAL A 101 13.33 -2.40 -3.60
C VAL A 101 13.12 -1.17 -4.48
N GLU A 102 13.28 0.03 -3.92
CA GLU A 102 13.15 1.28 -4.68
C GLU A 102 14.20 1.39 -5.78
N ASN A 103 15.46 1.06 -5.49
CA ASN A 103 16.54 1.02 -6.46
C ASN A 103 16.27 -0.01 -7.56
N ALA A 104 15.70 -1.17 -7.24
CA ALA A 104 15.32 -2.17 -8.23
C ALA A 104 14.27 -1.62 -9.20
N PHE A 105 13.20 -1.00 -8.68
CA PHE A 105 12.19 -0.38 -9.54
C PHE A 105 12.72 0.83 -10.32
N LEU A 106 13.62 1.63 -9.75
CA LEU A 106 14.29 2.71 -10.47
C LEU A 106 15.10 2.18 -11.65
N LYS A 107 15.84 1.08 -11.46
CA LYS A 107 16.58 0.40 -12.55
C LYS A 107 15.64 -0.13 -13.63
N VAL A 108 14.60 -0.86 -13.24
CA VAL A 108 13.62 -1.41 -14.18
C VAL A 108 12.90 -0.31 -14.96
N LYS A 109 12.60 0.83 -14.33
CA LYS A 109 11.99 2.00 -14.98
C LYS A 109 12.93 2.74 -15.95
N LYS A 110 14.23 2.42 -16.00
CA LYS A 110 15.11 2.93 -17.08
C LYS A 110 14.69 2.38 -18.44
N TYR A 111 14.13 1.17 -18.49
CA TYR A 111 13.60 0.60 -19.71
C TYR A 111 12.28 1.32 -20.07
N ARG A 112 12.33 2.15 -21.10
CA ARG A 112 11.18 2.95 -21.56
C ARG A 112 9.94 2.08 -21.82
N ALA A 113 10.12 0.93 -22.47
CA ALA A 113 9.03 -0.02 -22.75
C ALA A 113 8.27 -0.48 -21.49
N VAL A 114 8.99 -0.63 -20.37
CA VAL A 114 8.39 -0.99 -19.06
C VAL A 114 7.78 0.25 -18.41
N ALA A 115 8.50 1.36 -18.34
CA ALA A 115 8.05 2.57 -17.66
C ALA A 115 6.77 3.17 -18.25
N THR A 116 6.64 3.18 -19.57
CA THR A 116 5.45 3.72 -20.26
C THR A 116 4.43 2.65 -20.62
N ARG A 117 4.67 1.37 -20.28
CA ARG A 117 3.78 0.24 -20.57
C ARG A 117 3.35 0.19 -22.05
N TYR A 118 4.30 -0.02 -22.97
CA TYR A 118 3.99 -0.11 -24.41
C TYR A 118 3.19 -1.35 -24.81
N GLU A 119 3.26 -2.41 -24.01
CA GLU A 119 2.52 -3.64 -24.27
C GLU A 119 1.02 -3.45 -24.10
N LYS A 120 0.26 -3.82 -25.15
CA LYS A 120 -1.22 -3.73 -25.16
C LYS A 120 -1.88 -4.72 -24.21
N LEU A 121 -1.32 -5.93 -24.10
CA LEU A 121 -1.88 -7.02 -23.30
C LEU A 121 -1.17 -7.12 -21.95
N ALA A 122 -1.95 -7.32 -20.88
CA ALA A 122 -1.42 -7.48 -19.53
C ALA A 122 -0.41 -8.65 -19.43
N ARG A 123 -0.68 -9.78 -20.09
CA ARG A 123 0.22 -10.96 -20.11
C ARG A 123 1.60 -10.67 -20.71
N ASN A 124 1.64 -9.85 -21.77
CA ASN A 124 2.89 -9.50 -22.43
C ASN A 124 3.67 -8.51 -21.56
N TYR A 125 2.98 -7.54 -20.95
CA TYR A 125 3.60 -6.61 -20.01
C TYR A 125 4.20 -7.33 -18.80
N GLU A 126 3.47 -8.31 -18.24
CA GLU A 126 3.96 -9.16 -17.16
C GLU A 126 5.23 -9.92 -17.56
N SER A 127 5.23 -10.51 -18.76
CA SER A 127 6.41 -11.19 -19.32
C SER A 127 7.60 -10.24 -19.48
N MET A 128 7.36 -9.01 -19.96
CA MET A 128 8.39 -7.98 -20.13
C MET A 128 8.98 -7.52 -18.78
N VAL A 129 8.13 -7.35 -17.75
CA VAL A 129 8.57 -7.02 -16.40
C VAL A 129 9.39 -8.16 -15.81
N ALA A 130 8.94 -9.42 -15.97
CA ALA A 130 9.68 -10.59 -15.52
C ALA A 130 11.07 -10.65 -16.18
N LEU A 131 11.15 -10.45 -17.50
CA LEU A 131 12.42 -10.38 -18.22
C LEU A 131 13.32 -9.25 -17.72
N ALA A 132 12.78 -8.06 -17.46
CA ALA A 132 13.56 -6.94 -16.93
C ALA A 132 14.17 -7.24 -15.56
N PHE A 133 13.43 -7.93 -14.68
CA PHE A 133 13.95 -8.39 -13.39
C PHE A 133 14.93 -9.55 -13.55
N SER A 134 14.72 -10.48 -14.48
CA SER A 134 15.68 -11.53 -14.80
C SER A 134 17.01 -10.95 -15.28
N LEU A 135 16.97 -9.95 -16.17
CA LEU A 135 18.17 -9.24 -16.65
C LEU A 135 18.87 -8.47 -15.53
N MET A 136 18.12 -7.88 -14.60
CA MET A 136 18.71 -7.22 -13.43
C MET A 136 19.35 -8.22 -12.45
N TRP A 137 18.80 -9.43 -12.34
CA TRP A 137 19.29 -10.48 -11.45
C TRP A 137 20.52 -11.19 -12.00
N LEU A 138 20.60 -11.35 -13.32
CA LEU A 138 21.79 -11.91 -13.95
C LEU A 138 22.98 -10.97 -13.71
N PRO A 139 24.10 -11.47 -13.18
CA PRO A 139 25.35 -10.73 -13.18
C PRO A 139 25.83 -10.69 -14.62
N MET A 140 25.29 -9.76 -15.42
CA MET A 140 25.95 -9.37 -16.66
C MET A 140 27.26 -8.74 -16.21
N TRP A 141 28.31 -9.55 -16.19
CA TRP A 141 29.69 -9.09 -16.17
C TRP A 141 29.84 -8.07 -17.28
N VAL A 142 29.77 -6.80 -16.88
CA VAL A 142 30.36 -5.68 -17.62
C VAL A 142 31.54 -5.32 -16.73
N ASP A 143 32.73 -5.51 -17.29
CA ASP A 143 34.05 -5.48 -16.64
C ASP A 143 34.26 -4.38 -15.60
#